data_AF-E5A9W9-F1
#
_entry.id   AF-E5A9W9-F1
#
_cell.length_a   1.000
_cell.length_b   1.000
_cell.length_c   1.000
_cell.angle_alpha   90.00
_cell.angle_beta   90.00
_cell.angle_gamma   90.00
#
_symmetry.space_group_name_H-M   'P 1'
#
loop_
_entity.id
_entity.type
_entity.pdbx_description
1 polymer ?
#
loop_
_entity_poly.entity_id
_entity_poly.type
_entity_poly.pdbx_seq_one_letter_code
_entity_poly.pdbx_strand_id
1 'polypeptide(L)'
;MVVSEWGFIQNGKYWNQTTYARCLVEMVKEYQVSWQHWELSGSFYLQTRPNRKPETIQGLDEAWGLLNHDWTAVRSPITVENSLEKMIQALP
;
A
#
# COMPACT_ATOMS: atom_id res chain seq x y z
N MET A 1 -4.28 15.93 -12.47
CA MET A 1 -4.11 15.88 -11.01
C MET A 1 -3.67 14.47 -10.63
N VAL A 2 -2.81 14.31 -9.63
CA VAL A 2 -2.29 12.99 -9.21
C VAL A 2 -2.43 12.84 -7.69
N VAL A 3 -3.00 11.72 -7.24
CA VAL A 3 -2.90 11.29 -5.84
C VAL A 3 -1.53 10.64 -5.68
N SER A 4 -0.54 11.41 -5.20
CA SER A 4 0.85 10.99 -5.20
C SER A 4 1.14 9.83 -4.26
N GLU A 5 0.46 9.77 -3.12
CA GLU A 5 0.62 8.69 -2.14
C GLU A 5 -0.71 8.38 -1.49
N TRP A 6 -1.04 7.09 -1.44
CA TRP A 6 -2.18 6.55 -0.72
C TRP A 6 -1.91 5.09 -0.41
N GLY A 7 -2.49 4.57 0.67
CA GLY A 7 -2.27 3.19 1.05
C GLY A 7 -3.11 2.79 2.25
N PHE A 8 -3.06 1.50 2.57
CA PHE A 8 -3.65 0.93 3.76
C PHE A 8 -3.06 -0.46 4.00
N ILE A 9 -3.34 -1.04 5.17
CA ILE A 9 -2.76 -2.31 5.59
C ILE A 9 -3.14 -3.46 4.63
N GLN A 10 -2.14 -4.18 4.14
CA GLN A 10 -2.24 -5.27 3.17
C GLN A 10 -2.38 -6.63 3.88
N ASN A 11 -3.44 -6.83 4.67
CA ASN A 11 -3.66 -8.05 5.48
C ASN A 11 -4.86 -8.92 5.04
N GLY A 12 -5.41 -8.65 3.85
CA GLY A 12 -6.59 -9.35 3.30
C GLY A 12 -7.93 -9.00 3.93
N LYS A 13 -7.95 -8.18 4.98
CA LYS A 13 -9.17 -7.78 5.70
C LYS A 13 -9.46 -6.28 5.60
N TYR A 14 -8.42 -5.44 5.72
CA TYR A 14 -8.58 -3.99 5.86
C TYR A 14 -9.37 -3.35 4.72
N TRP A 15 -9.21 -3.85 3.49
CA TRP A 15 -9.91 -3.36 2.30
C TRP A 15 -11.45 -3.32 2.46
N ASN A 16 -12.01 -4.16 3.33
CA ASN A 16 -13.45 -4.24 3.60
C ASN A 16 -13.85 -3.80 5.03
N GLN A 17 -12.89 -3.37 5.86
CA GLN A 17 -13.17 -2.95 7.24
C GLN A 17 -13.62 -1.49 7.32
N THR A 18 -13.31 -0.69 6.30
CA THR A 18 -13.62 0.74 6.25
C THR A 18 -14.22 1.09 4.90
N THR A 19 -14.82 2.28 4.80
CA THR A 19 -15.29 2.83 3.51
C THR A 19 -14.16 3.39 2.65
N TYR A 20 -12.94 3.51 3.18
CA TYR A 20 -11.83 4.19 2.51
C TYR A 20 -11.52 3.62 1.13
N ALA A 21 -11.31 2.30 1.01
CA ALA A 21 -10.98 1.66 -0.26
C ALA A 21 -12.10 1.83 -1.30
N ARG A 22 -13.37 1.71 -0.88
CA ARG A 22 -14.53 1.93 -1.75
C ARG A 22 -14.60 3.38 -2.23
N CYS A 23 -14.53 4.35 -1.31
CA CYS A 23 -14.60 5.76 -1.65
C CYS A 23 -13.43 6.20 -2.54
N LEU A 24 -12.24 5.61 -2.36
CA LEU A 24 -11.09 5.89 -3.20
C LEU A 24 -11.30 5.40 -4.64
N VAL A 25 -11.85 4.19 -4.83
CA VAL A 25 -12.26 3.68 -6.15
C VAL A 25 -13.32 4.58 -6.79
N GLU A 26 -14.34 4.98 -6.02
CA GLU A 26 -15.39 5.90 -6.50
C GLU A 26 -14.81 7.26 -6.94
N MET A 27 -13.88 7.82 -6.16
CA MET A 27 -13.19 9.05 -6.48
C MET A 27 -12.36 8.94 -7.77
N VAL A 28 -11.61 7.85 -7.97
CA VAL A 28 -10.86 7.62 -9.21
C VAL A 28 -11.82 7.52 -10.40
N LYS A 29 -12.93 6.80 -10.24
CA LYS A 29 -13.96 6.68 -11.27
C LYS A 29 -14.59 8.03 -11.64
N GLU A 30 -14.90 8.86 -10.67
CA GLU A 30 -15.59 10.14 -10.89
C GLU A 30 -14.64 11.20 -11.47
N TYR A 31 -13.47 11.37 -10.86
CA TYR A 31 -12.55 12.47 -11.20
C TYR A 31 -11.46 12.09 -12.20
N GLN A 32 -11.34 10.81 -12.54
CA GLN A 32 -10.36 10.32 -13.51
C GLN A 32 -8.93 10.76 -13.18
N VAL A 33 -8.60 10.70 -11.89
CA VAL A 33 -7.29 11.11 -11.38
C VAL A 33 -6.29 9.97 -11.46
N SER A 34 -5.08 10.26 -11.92
CA SER A 34 -3.97 9.32 -11.80
C SER A 34 -3.54 9.19 -10.35
N TRP A 35 -2.88 8.09 -10.01
CA TRP A 35 -2.48 7.80 -8.63
C TRP A 35 -1.23 6.95 -8.56
N GLN A 36 -0.54 6.98 -7.42
CA GLN A 36 0.57 6.09 -7.10
C GLN A 36 0.37 5.51 -5.70
N HIS A 37 0.49 4.18 -5.60
CA HIS A 37 0.32 3.46 -4.34
C HIS A 37 1.54 3.60 -3.43
N TRP A 38 1.30 3.82 -2.16
CA TRP A 38 2.24 3.70 -1.06
C TRP A 38 2.01 2.36 -0.33
N GLU A 39 2.93 1.41 -0.36
CA GLU A 39 4.20 1.41 -1.09
C GLU A 39 4.54 0.02 -1.66
N LEU A 40 5.63 -0.08 -2.43
CA LEU A 40 5.99 -1.34 -3.09
C LEU A 40 6.71 -2.30 -2.12
N SER A 41 7.55 -1.78 -1.23
CA SER A 41 8.42 -2.57 -0.36
C SER A 41 7.60 -3.42 0.62
N GLY A 42 8.05 -4.65 0.90
CA GLY A 42 7.49 -5.45 1.99
C GLY A 42 8.25 -5.31 3.30
N SER A 43 9.44 -4.72 3.25
CA SER A 43 10.28 -4.50 4.42
C SER A 43 11.28 -3.39 4.13
N PHE A 44 11.75 -2.71 5.18
CA PHE A 44 12.72 -1.63 5.05
C PHE A 44 13.87 -1.73 6.04
N TYR A 45 14.93 -1.01 5.67
CA TYR A 45 16.06 -0.71 6.50
C TYR A 45 15.82 0.64 7.20
N LEU A 46 15.92 0.66 8.52
CA LEU A 46 15.87 1.90 9.30
C LEU A 46 17.23 2.18 9.93
N GLN A 47 17.91 3.19 9.41
CA GLN A 47 19.06 3.77 10.09
C GLN A 47 18.57 4.61 11.25
N THR A 48 18.97 4.28 12.48
CA THR A 48 18.64 5.12 13.62
C THR A 48 19.69 6.21 13.78
N ARG A 49 19.36 7.28 14.50
CA ARG A 49 20.31 8.38 14.75
C ARG A 49 21.53 7.86 15.52
N PRO A 50 22.71 8.49 15.40
CA PRO A 50 23.87 8.14 16.22
C PRO A 50 23.51 8.01 17.70
N ASN A 51 24.05 6.99 18.37
CA ASN A 51 23.82 6.66 19.79
C ASN A 51 22.42 6.11 20.14
N ARG A 52 21.61 5.66 19.17
CA ARG A 52 20.37 4.90 19.42
C ARG A 52 20.66 3.41 19.31
N LYS A 53 20.05 2.58 20.17
CA LYS A 53 20.12 1.11 20.09
C LYS A 53 18.75 0.52 19.74
N PRO A 54 18.66 -0.39 18.75
CA PRO A 54 19.74 -0.77 17.83
C PRO A 54 20.11 0.40 16.89
N GLU A 55 21.38 0.49 16.50
CA GLU A 55 21.89 1.54 15.59
C GLU A 55 21.26 1.45 14.21
N THR A 56 20.76 0.28 13.87
CA THR A 56 20.13 -0.03 12.59
C THR A 56 19.14 -1.14 12.82
N ILE A 57 17.97 -1.04 12.21
CA ILE A 57 17.01 -2.13 12.14
C ILE A 57 16.92 -2.57 10.69
N GLN A 58 17.20 -3.85 10.45
CA GLN A 58 17.08 -4.47 9.14
C GLN A 58 15.83 -5.33 9.11
N GLY A 59 15.06 -5.25 8.03
CA GLY A 59 13.84 -6.05 7.88
C GLY A 59 12.75 -5.63 8.87
N LEU A 60 12.49 -4.34 9.02
CA LEU A 60 11.21 -3.94 9.63
C LEU A 60 10.11 -4.25 8.64
N ASP A 61 9.05 -4.92 9.09
CA ASP A 61 7.90 -5.24 8.25
C ASP A 61 7.16 -3.97 7.82
N GLU A 62 6.95 -3.82 6.51
CA GLU A 62 6.09 -2.77 5.96
C GLU A 62 4.70 -3.36 5.68
N ALA A 63 3.79 -3.19 6.64
CA ALA A 63 2.46 -3.76 6.58
C ALA A 63 1.55 -3.10 5.51
N TRP A 64 1.91 -1.92 5.01
CA TRP A 64 1.21 -1.20 3.94
C TRP A 64 1.76 -1.59 2.56
N GLY A 65 2.87 -2.33 2.54
CA GLY A 65 3.58 -2.79 1.37
C GLY A 65 2.79 -3.74 0.48
N LEU A 66 2.82 -3.51 -0.84
CA LEU A 66 2.27 -4.41 -1.86
C LEU A 66 2.92 -5.79 -1.82
N LEU A 67 4.22 -5.84 -1.54
CA LEU A 67 4.98 -7.08 -1.48
C LEU A 67 5.06 -7.64 -0.05
N ASN A 68 5.21 -8.96 0.05
CA ASN A 68 5.48 -9.63 1.31
C ASN A 68 6.90 -9.30 1.81
N HIS A 69 7.17 -9.65 3.07
CA HIS A 69 8.39 -9.25 3.79
C HIS A 69 9.71 -9.50 3.04
N ASP A 70 9.80 -10.59 2.28
CA ASP A 70 10.97 -11.02 1.52
C ASP A 70 10.90 -10.65 0.02
N TRP A 71 9.88 -9.89 -0.37
CA TRP A 71 9.68 -9.33 -1.71
C TRP A 71 9.53 -10.39 -2.81
N THR A 72 9.09 -11.59 -2.45
CA THR A 72 8.92 -12.72 -3.36
C THR A 72 7.52 -12.81 -3.97
N ALA A 73 6.53 -12.17 -3.35
CA ALA A 73 5.13 -12.22 -3.79
C ALA A 73 4.34 -10.98 -3.36
N VAL A 74 3.16 -10.80 -3.96
CA VAL A 74 2.15 -9.84 -3.46
C VAL A 74 1.69 -10.27 -2.07
N ARG A 75 1.72 -9.36 -1.10
CA ARG A 75 1.38 -9.62 0.31
C ARG A 75 -0.06 -10.07 0.50
N SER A 76 -0.99 -9.43 -0.21
CA SER A 76 -2.42 -9.72 -0.12
C SER A 76 -3.11 -9.62 -1.48
N PRO A 77 -3.16 -10.71 -2.26
CA PRO A 77 -3.83 -10.72 -3.57
C PRO A 77 -5.28 -10.25 -3.48
N ILE A 78 -6.03 -10.73 -2.47
CA ILE A 78 -7.43 -10.32 -2.27
C ILE A 78 -7.59 -8.82 -2.02
N THR A 79 -6.61 -8.18 -1.38
CA THR A 79 -6.62 -6.73 -1.22
C THR A 79 -6.43 -6.05 -2.57
N VAL A 80 -5.44 -6.48 -3.35
CA VAL A 80 -5.14 -5.90 -4.67
C VAL A 80 -6.34 -6.01 -5.61
N GLU A 81 -6.93 -7.21 -5.71
CA GLU A 81 -8.14 -7.48 -6.50
C GLU A 81 -9.32 -6.59 -6.10
N ASN A 82 -9.46 -6.30 -4.80
CA ASN A 82 -10.57 -5.50 -4.29
C ASN A 82 -10.29 -3.99 -4.17
N SER A 83 -9.10 -3.52 -4.55
CA SER A 83 -8.72 -2.11 -4.47
C SER A 83 -8.00 -1.61 -5.72
N LEU A 84 -6.68 -1.83 -5.85
CA LEU A 84 -5.87 -1.33 -6.95
C LEU A 84 -6.43 -1.76 -8.31
N GLU A 85 -6.81 -3.04 -8.46
CA GLU A 85 -7.40 -3.51 -9.72
C GLU A 85 -8.71 -2.80 -10.05
N LYS A 86 -9.56 -2.55 -9.04
CA LYS A 86 -10.81 -1.78 -9.23
C LYS A 86 -10.53 -0.32 -9.59
N MET A 87 -9.46 0.27 -9.07
CA MET A 87 -9.03 1.62 -9.44
C MET A 87 -8.50 1.65 -10.88
N ILE A 88 -7.75 0.62 -11.31
CA ILE A 88 -7.29 0.49 -12.71
C ILE A 88 -8.49 0.35 -13.64
N GLN A 89 -9.43 -0.52 -13.32
CA GLN A 89 -10.66 -0.75 -14.11
C GLN A 89 -11.59 0.49 -14.16
N ALA A 90 -11.43 1.43 -13.24
CA ALA A 90 -12.21 2.68 -13.21
C ALA A 90 -11.66 3.76 -14.14
N LEU A 91 -10.46 3.58 -14.70
CA LEU A 91 -9.85 4.46 -15.68
C LEU A 91 -10.18 3.99 -17.12
N PRO A 92 -10.20 4.89 -18.12
CA PRO A 92 -10.55 4.61 -19.52
C PRO A 92 -9.51 3.75 -20.26
#